data_AF-A0A9E4HMK1-F1
#
_entry.id   AF-A0A9E4HMK1-F1
#
_cell.length_a   1.000
_cell.length_b   1.000
_cell.length_c   1.000
_cell.angle_alpha   90.00
_cell.angle_beta   90.00
_cell.angle_gamma   90.00
#
_symmetry.space_group_name_H-M   'P 1'
#
loop_
_entity.id
_entity.type
_entity.pdbx_description
1 polymer ?
#
loop_
_entity_poly.entity_id
_entity_poly.type
_entity_poly.pdbx_seq_one_letter_code
_entity_poly.pdbx_strand_id
1 'polypeptide(L)'
;MNGFARSVRPKIANTACLVDGIEKGGCGVSLVDAPRPRLVIDLDKTGAPLGKAQIKRDFLLFADSDLVIAVEIKSGNPNITQAKRQLQAGANAADRLAPRDVRVTFRPVLASKSLRRDTQFKLRQATVEFGSARRSSGAWPAVRR
;
A
#
# COMPACT_ATOMS: atom_id res chain seq x y z
N MET A 1 -22.16 9.05 -7.85
CA MET A 1 -20.83 8.92 -7.22
C MET A 1 -20.23 7.59 -7.64
N ASN A 2 -19.25 7.60 -8.54
CA ASN A 2 -18.59 6.40 -9.05
C ASN A 2 -17.42 6.06 -8.12
N GLY A 3 -17.63 5.11 -7.22
CA GLY A 3 -16.65 4.77 -6.19
C GLY A 3 -15.34 4.27 -6.79
N PHE A 4 -14.23 4.92 -6.46
CA PHE A 4 -12.87 4.53 -6.86
C PHE A 4 -12.60 3.05 -6.53
N ALA A 5 -13.01 2.58 -5.35
CA ALA A 5 -12.89 1.17 -4.97
C ALA A 5 -13.71 0.24 -5.89
N ARG A 6 -14.89 0.68 -6.33
CA ARG A 6 -15.75 -0.07 -7.26
C ARG A 6 -15.13 -0.20 -8.65
N SER A 7 -14.39 0.81 -9.11
CA SER A 7 -13.71 0.79 -10.42
C SER A 7 -12.51 -0.15 -10.49
N VAL A 8 -11.88 -0.43 -9.35
CA VAL A 8 -10.71 -1.33 -9.23
C VAL A 8 -11.15 -2.79 -9.06
N ARG A 9 -12.31 -3.02 -8.44
CA ARG A 9 -12.82 -4.37 -8.10
C ARG A 9 -12.90 -5.35 -9.29
N PRO A 10 -13.29 -4.97 -10.52
CA PRO A 10 -13.30 -5.89 -11.66
C PRO A 10 -11.90 -6.30 -12.15
N LYS A 11 -10.85 -5.55 -11.77
CA LYS A 11 -9.46 -5.79 -12.24
C LYS A 11 -8.71 -6.81 -11.38
N ILE A 12 -9.35 -7.41 -10.38
CA ILE A 12 -8.73 -8.30 -9.41
C ILE A 12 -9.51 -9.61 -9.27
N ALA A 13 -8.78 -10.70 -9.03
CA ALA A 13 -9.39 -11.99 -8.75
C ALA A 13 -10.16 -11.96 -7.40
N ASN A 14 -11.36 -12.54 -7.36
CA ASN A 14 -12.28 -12.51 -6.21
C ASN A 14 -11.67 -12.96 -4.85
N THR A 15 -10.56 -13.69 -4.85
CA THR A 15 -9.87 -14.21 -3.66
C THR A 15 -9.00 -13.18 -2.94
N ALA A 16 -8.78 -12.00 -3.53
CA ALA A 16 -7.87 -10.99 -3.00
C ALA A 16 -8.51 -9.98 -2.03
N CYS A 17 -9.83 -10.05 -1.79
CA CYS A 17 -10.59 -8.96 -1.16
C CYS A 17 -11.21 -9.31 0.20
N LEU A 18 -11.23 -8.31 1.08
CA LEU A 18 -11.98 -8.19 2.35
C LEU A 18 -11.34 -8.84 3.58
N VAL A 19 -10.75 -7.98 4.42
CA VAL A 19 -10.28 -8.31 5.76
C VAL A 19 -10.51 -7.08 6.67
N ASP A 20 -10.95 -7.28 7.91
CA ASP A 20 -11.12 -6.22 8.91
C ASP A 20 -9.79 -5.66 9.46
N GLY A 21 -8.68 -6.31 9.09
CA GLY A 21 -7.31 -5.91 9.38
C GLY A 21 -6.33 -6.61 8.44
N ILE A 22 -5.11 -6.10 8.34
CA ILE A 22 -4.01 -6.79 7.65
C ILE A 22 -2.97 -7.22 8.66
N GLU A 23 -2.57 -8.49 8.66
CA GLU A 23 -1.58 -9.03 9.58
C GLU A 23 -0.54 -9.85 8.82
N LYS A 24 0.73 -9.73 9.24
CA LYS A 24 1.83 -10.55 8.76
C LYS A 24 2.87 -10.76 9.86
N GLY A 25 3.22 -12.01 10.15
CA GLY A 25 4.31 -12.35 11.08
C GLY A 25 4.12 -11.77 12.48
N GLY A 26 2.88 -11.77 13.00
CA GLY A 26 2.53 -11.24 14.31
C GLY A 26 2.54 -9.70 14.41
N CYS A 27 2.62 -8.99 13.29
CA CYS A 27 2.48 -7.54 13.20
C CYS A 27 1.31 -7.21 12.28
N GLY A 28 0.48 -6.23 12.64
CA GLY A 28 -0.73 -5.94 11.87
C GLY A 28 -1.18 -4.49 11.93
N VAL A 29 -1.96 -4.11 10.92
CA VAL A 29 -2.67 -2.85 10.84
C VAL A 29 -4.16 -3.14 10.94
N SER A 30 -4.76 -2.78 12.08
CA SER A 30 -6.21 -2.69 12.25
C SER A 30 -6.77 -1.69 11.25
N LEU A 31 -7.86 -2.07 10.58
CA LEU A 31 -8.59 -1.22 9.66
C LEU A 31 -9.94 -0.79 10.24
N VAL A 32 -10.21 -1.00 11.53
CA VAL A 32 -11.53 -0.68 12.14
C VAL A 32 -11.96 0.76 11.81
N ASP A 33 -11.07 1.74 11.98
CA ASP A 33 -11.33 3.16 11.72
C ASP A 33 -10.97 3.62 10.30
N ALA A 34 -10.53 2.71 9.42
CA ALA A 34 -10.18 3.10 8.05
C ALA A 34 -11.45 3.48 7.25
N PRO A 35 -11.41 4.52 6.41
CA PRO A 35 -12.56 4.94 5.61
C PRO A 35 -13.20 3.78 4.82
N ARG A 36 -14.54 3.74 4.75
CA ARG A 36 -15.32 2.77 3.95
C ARG A 36 -16.09 3.50 2.83
N PRO A 37 -16.37 2.86 1.68
CA PRO A 37 -15.93 1.52 1.29
C PRO A 37 -14.42 1.46 0.97
N ARG A 38 -13.81 0.33 1.30
CA ARG A 38 -12.38 0.06 1.07
C ARG A 38 -12.16 -1.30 0.45
N LEU A 39 -11.17 -1.37 -0.42
CA LEU A 39 -10.69 -2.58 -1.07
C LEU A 39 -9.28 -2.85 -0.60
N VAL A 40 -9.07 -3.96 0.09
CA VAL A 40 -7.74 -4.43 0.49
C VAL A 40 -7.32 -5.52 -0.49
N ILE A 41 -6.13 -5.39 -1.06
CA ILE A 41 -5.51 -6.38 -1.96
C ILE A 41 -4.25 -6.89 -1.29
N ASP A 42 -4.21 -8.19 -1.00
CA ASP A 42 -2.99 -8.89 -0.62
C ASP A 42 -2.20 -9.28 -1.87
N LEU A 43 -1.07 -8.63 -2.10
CA LEU A 43 -0.23 -8.85 -3.28
C LEU A 43 0.64 -10.12 -3.16
N ASP A 44 0.61 -10.81 -2.02
CA ASP A 44 1.28 -12.11 -1.82
C ASP A 44 0.42 -13.29 -2.31
N LYS A 45 -0.89 -13.09 -2.50
CA LYS A 45 -1.81 -14.16 -2.91
C LYS A 45 -1.70 -14.49 -4.40
N THR A 46 -1.81 -15.78 -4.71
CA THR A 46 -1.95 -16.27 -6.09
C THR A 46 -3.17 -15.63 -6.75
N GLY A 47 -2.98 -15.01 -7.92
CA GLY A 47 -4.04 -14.27 -8.62
C GLY A 47 -4.06 -12.76 -8.33
N ALA A 48 -3.12 -12.24 -7.51
CA ALA A 48 -2.90 -10.80 -7.42
C ALA A 48 -2.51 -10.22 -8.81
N PRO A 49 -2.89 -8.97 -9.12
CA PRO A 49 -2.68 -8.33 -10.43
C PRO A 49 -1.21 -7.93 -10.71
N LEU A 50 -0.25 -8.65 -10.14
CA LEU A 50 1.19 -8.42 -10.34
C LEU A 50 1.79 -9.50 -11.24
N GLY A 51 2.74 -9.10 -12.09
CA GLY A 51 3.50 -10.04 -12.90
C GLY A 51 4.38 -10.94 -12.02
N LYS A 52 4.62 -12.19 -12.46
CA LYS A 52 5.37 -13.23 -11.71
C LYS A 52 6.76 -12.80 -11.20
N ALA A 53 7.36 -11.77 -11.82
CA ALA A 53 8.69 -11.24 -11.50
C ALA A 53 8.70 -10.07 -10.49
N GLN A 54 7.54 -9.64 -9.97
CA GLN A 54 7.48 -8.50 -9.05
C GLN A 54 7.65 -8.93 -7.59
N ILE A 55 8.28 -8.06 -6.80
CA ILE A 55 8.55 -8.30 -5.37
C ILE A 55 7.20 -8.54 -4.68
N LYS A 56 6.99 -9.78 -4.24
CA LYS A 56 5.82 -10.23 -3.50
C LYS A 56 5.97 -9.78 -2.06
N ARG A 57 4.85 -9.50 -1.38
CA ARG A 57 4.70 -8.94 -0.02
C ARG A 57 4.52 -7.42 -0.01
N ASP A 58 3.27 -7.01 -0.19
CA ASP A 58 2.70 -5.69 0.15
C ASP A 58 1.16 -5.83 0.21
N PHE A 59 0.49 -4.94 0.93
CA PHE A 59 -0.96 -4.76 0.85
C PHE A 59 -1.29 -3.43 0.16
N LEU A 60 -2.31 -3.40 -0.70
CA LEU A 60 -2.87 -2.15 -1.21
C LEU A 60 -4.27 -1.93 -0.65
N LEU A 61 -4.52 -0.73 -0.15
CA LEU A 61 -5.84 -0.30 0.28
C LEU A 61 -6.32 0.81 -0.65
N PHE A 62 -7.44 0.60 -1.31
CA PHE A 62 -8.14 1.62 -2.09
C PHE A 62 -9.35 2.07 -1.27
N ALA A 63 -9.37 3.33 -0.85
CA ALA A 63 -10.53 3.95 -0.22
C ALA A 63 -11.28 4.81 -1.25
N ASP A 64 -12.59 4.98 -1.09
CA ASP A 64 -13.45 5.69 -2.06
C ASP A 64 -13.14 7.19 -2.26
N SER A 65 -12.16 7.73 -1.54
CA SER A 65 -11.70 9.12 -1.58
C SER A 65 -10.47 9.33 -2.48
N ASP A 66 -10.33 8.56 -3.56
CA ASP A 66 -9.16 8.55 -4.45
C ASP A 66 -7.81 8.30 -3.73
N LEU A 67 -7.87 7.69 -2.55
CA LEU A 67 -6.72 7.42 -1.70
C LEU A 67 -6.29 5.96 -1.88
N VAL A 68 -5.02 5.76 -2.23
CA VAL A 68 -4.38 4.46 -2.22
C VAL A 68 -3.30 4.43 -1.15
N ILE A 69 -3.37 3.43 -0.28
CA ILE A 69 -2.37 3.21 0.76
C ILE A 69 -1.65 1.90 0.44
N ALA A 70 -0.35 1.97 0.19
CA ALA A 70 0.50 0.77 0.13
C ALA A 70 1.07 0.52 1.52
N VAL A 71 0.81 -0.65 2.08
CA VAL A 71 1.30 -1.03 3.40
C VAL A 71 2.29 -2.17 3.27
N GLU A 72 3.50 -1.92 3.74
CA GLU A 72 4.48 -2.99 3.97
C GLU A 72 4.59 -3.27 5.47
N ILE A 73 4.54 -4.56 5.84
CA ILE A 73 4.58 -4.99 7.24
C ILE A 73 5.85 -5.78 7.51
N LYS A 74 6.64 -5.34 8.49
CA LYS A 74 7.88 -6.00 8.93
C LYS A 74 7.81 -6.35 10.42
N SER A 75 8.10 -7.61 10.76
CA SER A 75 8.07 -8.09 12.15
C SER A 75 9.24 -7.59 13.02
N GLY A 76 10.31 -7.07 12.42
CA GLY A 76 11.50 -6.57 13.11
C GLY A 76 12.02 -5.25 12.53
N ASN A 77 13.28 -4.90 12.85
CA ASN A 77 13.90 -3.67 12.35
C ASN A 77 14.05 -3.74 10.81
N PRO A 78 13.36 -2.88 10.05
CA PRO A 78 13.29 -3.02 8.61
C PRO A 78 14.57 -2.57 7.92
N ASN A 79 15.02 -3.31 6.90
CA ASN A 79 15.97 -2.79 5.93
C ASN A 79 15.26 -1.75 5.04
N ILE A 80 15.67 -0.49 5.13
CA ILE A 80 15.01 0.63 4.46
C ILE A 80 15.08 0.53 2.95
N THR A 81 16.23 0.12 2.41
CA THR A 81 16.40 -0.04 0.96
C THR A 81 15.44 -1.10 0.43
N GLN A 82 15.29 -2.20 1.16
CA GLN A 82 14.34 -3.26 0.81
C GLN A 82 12.89 -2.78 0.93
N ALA A 83 12.53 -2.16 2.05
CA ALA A 83 11.19 -1.63 2.29
C ALA A 83 10.79 -0.58 1.23
N LYS A 84 11.73 0.31 0.84
CA LYS A 84 11.52 1.27 -0.24
C LYS A 84 11.24 0.57 -1.57
N ARG A 85 12.03 -0.45 -1.93
CA ARG A 85 11.82 -1.21 -3.18
C ARG A 85 10.47 -1.91 -3.22
N GLN A 86 10.02 -2.46 -2.09
CA GLN A 86 8.69 -3.08 -1.96
C GLN A 86 7.59 -2.03 -2.14
N LEU A 87 7.62 -0.95 -1.35
CA LEU A 87 6.62 0.11 -1.46
C LEU A 87 6.59 0.77 -2.85
N GLN A 88 7.72 0.87 -3.54
CA GLN A 88 7.77 1.31 -4.95
C GLN A 88 7.09 0.31 -5.89
N ALA A 89 7.23 -1.00 -5.65
CA ALA A 89 6.46 -2.01 -6.38
C ALA A 89 4.96 -1.87 -6.12
N GLY A 90 4.56 -1.59 -4.86
CA GLY A 90 3.19 -1.24 -4.49
C GLY A 90 2.67 0.01 -5.21
N ALA A 91 3.49 1.06 -5.33
CA ALA A 91 3.15 2.27 -6.10
C ALA A 91 2.92 1.97 -7.58
N ASN A 92 3.82 1.19 -8.19
CA ASN A 92 3.70 0.79 -9.60
C ASN A 92 2.45 -0.09 -9.83
N ALA A 93 2.10 -0.94 -8.87
CA ALA A 93 0.89 -1.74 -8.90
C ALA A 93 -0.37 -0.88 -8.79
N ALA A 94 -0.38 0.05 -7.83
CA ALA A 94 -1.46 1.00 -7.65
C ALA A 94 -1.71 1.83 -8.91
N ASP A 95 -0.65 2.26 -9.60
CA ASP A 95 -0.79 3.08 -10.80
C ASP A 95 -1.44 2.32 -11.97
N ARG A 96 -1.09 1.03 -12.14
CA ARG A 96 -1.72 0.15 -13.14
C ARG A 96 -3.19 -0.12 -12.85
N LEU A 97 -3.55 -0.21 -11.57
CA LEU A 97 -4.90 -0.53 -11.12
C LEU A 97 -5.82 0.68 -11.09
N ALA A 98 -5.30 1.84 -10.69
CA ALA A 98 -6.04 3.09 -10.61
C ALA A 98 -6.68 3.46 -11.97
N PRO A 99 -7.90 4.01 -11.97
CA PRO A 99 -8.46 4.67 -13.15
C PRO A 99 -7.54 5.80 -13.63
N ARG A 100 -7.50 6.01 -14.95
CA ARG A 100 -6.63 7.03 -15.57
C ARG A 100 -7.20 8.44 -15.43
N ASP A 101 -8.52 8.54 -15.32
CA ASP A 101 -9.33 9.75 -15.21
C ASP A 101 -9.44 10.29 -13.77
N VAL A 102 -8.99 9.53 -12.78
CA VAL A 102 -9.06 9.91 -11.36
C VAL A 102 -7.71 10.41 -10.85
N ARG A 103 -7.74 11.50 -10.06
CA ARG A 103 -6.56 12.02 -9.36
C ARG A 103 -6.34 11.22 -8.08
N VAL A 104 -5.39 10.30 -8.13
CA VAL A 104 -5.09 9.44 -6.98
C VAL A 104 -4.05 10.07 -6.05
N THR A 105 -4.35 10.05 -4.75
CA THR A 105 -3.38 10.32 -3.68
C THR A 105 -2.77 8.99 -3.24
N PHE A 106 -1.46 8.85 -3.35
CA PHE A 106 -0.75 7.65 -2.91
C PHE A 106 -0.03 7.89 -1.57
N ARG A 107 -0.20 6.96 -0.62
CA ARG A 107 0.46 7.00 0.69
C ARG A 107 1.20 5.68 0.97
N PRO A 108 2.54 5.68 0.96
CA PRO A 108 3.29 4.53 1.44
C PRO A 108 3.27 4.48 2.98
N VAL A 109 3.08 3.30 3.54
CA VAL A 109 3.10 3.05 4.98
C VAL A 109 3.99 1.85 5.24
N LEU A 110 4.97 2.03 6.12
CA LEU A 110 5.76 0.93 6.67
C LEU A 110 5.35 0.70 8.12
N ALA A 111 4.74 -0.45 8.39
CA ALA A 111 4.39 -0.88 9.73
C ALA A 111 5.46 -1.83 10.27
N SER A 112 5.99 -1.55 11.46
CA SER A 112 6.92 -2.43 12.16
C SER A 112 6.76 -2.29 13.66
N LYS A 113 7.01 -3.38 14.40
CA LYS A 113 7.04 -3.41 15.87
C LYS A 113 8.17 -2.54 16.44
N SER A 114 9.25 -2.35 15.69
CA SER A 114 10.42 -1.64 16.18
C SER A 114 11.07 -0.84 15.06
N LEU A 115 11.12 0.49 15.23
CA LEU A 115 11.82 1.41 14.34
C LEU A 115 12.90 2.15 15.12
N ARG A 116 14.16 1.85 14.81
CA ARG A 116 15.29 2.62 15.35
C ARG A 116 15.20 4.07 14.87
N ARG A 117 15.72 5.03 15.67
CA ARG A 117 15.64 6.48 15.36
C ARG A 117 16.31 6.84 14.04
N ASP A 118 17.49 6.26 13.78
CA ASP A 118 18.23 6.42 12.53
C ASP A 118 17.43 5.92 11.32
N THR A 119 16.73 4.81 11.51
CA THR A 119 15.87 4.18 10.50
C THR A 119 14.67 5.07 10.23
N GLN A 120 14.04 5.63 11.27
CA GLN A 120 12.95 6.58 11.13
C GLN A 120 13.36 7.85 10.38
N PHE A 121 14.57 8.37 10.64
CA PHE A 121 15.09 9.54 9.93
C PHE A 121 15.29 9.27 8.43
N LYS A 122 15.96 8.16 8.10
CA LYS A 122 16.17 7.73 6.71
C LYS A 122 14.84 7.46 5.98
N LEU A 123 13.82 6.94 6.67
CA LEU A 123 12.49 6.74 6.10
C LEU A 123 11.79 8.07 5.77
N ARG A 124 11.93 9.10 6.62
CA ARG A 124 11.38 10.44 6.35
C ARG A 124 12.00 11.10 5.12
N GLN A 125 13.26 10.78 4.82
CA GLN A 125 13.96 11.28 3.64
C GLN A 125 13.73 10.42 2.39
N ALA A 126 13.25 9.19 2.56
CA ALA A 126 12.95 8.32 1.44
C ALA A 126 11.71 8.82 0.70
N THR A 127 11.77 8.84 -0.62
CA THR A 127 10.62 9.09 -1.49
C THR A 127 10.21 7.80 -2.19
N VAL A 128 8.89 7.60 -2.32
CA VAL A 128 8.29 6.62 -3.23
C VAL A 128 7.63 7.41 -4.34
N GLU A 129 7.98 7.08 -5.57
CA GLU A 129 7.48 7.78 -6.73
C GLU A 129 6.16 7.15 -7.18
N PHE A 130 5.16 7.99 -7.44
CA PHE A 130 3.87 7.55 -7.95
C PHE A 130 3.60 8.32 -9.25
N GLY A 131 3.83 7.65 -10.37
CA GLY A 131 3.93 8.27 -11.69
C GLY A 131 2.61 8.38 -12.42
N SER A 132 2.06 9.59 -12.48
CA SER A 132 1.19 10.10 -13.56
C SER A 132 1.03 11.60 -13.33
N ALA A 133 1.23 12.42 -14.37
CA ALA A 133 1.47 13.88 -14.34
C ALA A 133 0.38 14.77 -13.67
N ARG A 134 -0.63 14.20 -13.01
CA ARG A 134 -1.68 14.88 -12.24
C ARG A 134 -1.78 14.40 -10.78
N ARG A 135 -0.71 13.89 -10.17
CA ARG A 135 -0.78 13.18 -8.87
C ARG A 135 0.36 13.61 -7.95
N SER A 136 0.04 13.87 -6.68
CA SER A 136 0.98 14.32 -5.65
C SER A 136 1.55 13.12 -4.90
N SER A 137 2.88 13.05 -4.81
CA SER A 137 3.59 12.17 -3.87
C SER A 137 3.41 12.67 -2.43
N GLY A 138 3.36 11.75 -1.47
CA GLY A 138 3.31 12.05 -0.04
C GLY A 138 4.57 11.55 0.68
N ALA A 139 5.10 12.35 1.60
CA ALA A 139 6.17 11.93 2.51
C ALA A 139 5.68 10.81 3.45
N TRP A 140 6.61 9.98 3.95
CA TRP A 140 6.29 8.80 4.76
C TRP A 140 5.71 9.20 6.13
N PRO A 141 4.47 8.85 6.47
CA PRO A 141 4.05 8.84 7.87
C PRO A 141 4.69 7.64 8.56
N ALA A 142 5.64 7.88 9.45
CA ALA A 142 6.14 6.86 10.35
C ALA A 142 5.11 6.62 11.45
N VAL A 143 4.26 5.61 11.29
CA VAL A 143 3.28 5.20 12.31
C VAL A 143 3.95 4.21 13.25
N ARG A 144 4.18 4.62 14.50
CA ARG A 144 4.53 3.70 15.59
C ARG A 144 3.23 3.10 16.14
N ARG A 145 3.20 1.79 16.35
CA ARG A 145 2.22 1.14 17.23
C ARG A 145 2.92 0.82 18.54
#